data_AF-A0A3D0DAH0-F1
#
_entry.id   AF-A0A3D0DAH0-F1
#
_cell.length_a   1.000
_cell.length_b   1.000
_cell.length_c   1.000
_cell.angle_alpha   90.00
_cell.angle_beta   90.00
_cell.angle_gamma   90.00
#
_symmetry.space_group_name_H-M   'P 1'
#
loop_
_entity.id
_entity.type
_entity.pdbx_description
1 polymer ?
#
loop_
_entity_poly.entity_id
_entity_poly.type
_entity_poly.pdbx_seq_one_letter_code
_entity_poly.pdbx_strand_id
1 'polypeptide(L)'
;MTKKDTPSELLKMRPPVLAAPSSEATLHVALADQVTGAFSVGPNPYDVAIEQFEAALPYLKLKRGIIDFTRKAKRALIVSFPLRMDDGSVQVFEGYRVHHNTVPGPTHGGIRYHPGVNLDEMRAMAMWNTWKASVVNIPFGGAAGGVAVNPFRLTPRELERLTRRYITDISPLLGPEADIVAPDLNTDEQTMAWAMDTISMARGHSVAAIATGKPVLIGGTRGEVGSIGLGLTFVIRRAIEMLGRTLEGATVAVQGFGRVGSNAALYLEDLGARVIAISDVGGGAYAPGGLD
;
A
#
# COMPACT_ATOMS: atom_id res chain seq x y z
N MET A 1 -21.09 19.56 26.60
CA MET A 1 -21.40 19.20 25.20
C MET A 1 -21.39 20.48 24.38
N THR A 2 -20.22 20.87 23.87
CA THR A 2 -20.08 21.99 22.94
C THR A 2 -20.07 21.42 21.53
N LYS A 3 -20.91 21.97 20.65
CA LYS A 3 -20.92 21.71 19.21
C LYS A 3 -19.54 22.05 18.64
N LYS A 4 -18.70 21.05 18.39
CA LYS A 4 -17.53 21.19 17.52
C LYS A 4 -17.50 19.99 16.57
N ASP A 5 -17.74 20.33 15.31
CA ASP A 5 -17.31 19.66 14.09
C ASP A 5 -17.77 18.22 13.92
N THR A 6 -18.97 18.07 13.34
CA THR A 6 -19.41 16.82 12.73
C THR A 6 -18.43 16.40 11.62
N PRO A 7 -18.23 15.09 11.36
CA PRO A 7 -17.44 14.58 10.23
C PRO A 7 -17.81 15.16 8.85
N SER A 8 -18.98 15.81 8.72
CA SER A 8 -19.48 16.43 7.49
C SER A 8 -18.70 17.67 7.03
N GLU A 9 -18.03 18.41 7.92
CA GLU A 9 -17.27 19.61 7.50
C GLU A 9 -15.91 19.27 6.89
N LEU A 10 -15.30 18.16 7.33
CA LEU A 10 -14.02 17.66 6.81
C LEU A 10 -14.18 16.98 5.44
N LEU A 11 -15.40 16.61 5.05
CA LEU A 11 -15.73 16.16 3.70
C LEU A 11 -15.83 17.31 2.68
N LYS A 12 -15.74 18.57 3.12
CA LYS A 12 -15.68 19.76 2.25
C LYS A 12 -14.25 20.20 1.89
N MET A 13 -13.23 19.47 2.33
CA MET A 13 -11.82 19.76 2.05
C MET A 13 -11.50 19.60 0.56
N ARG A 14 -10.40 20.21 0.11
CA ARG A 14 -10.01 20.22 -1.31
C ARG A 14 -9.97 18.78 -1.86
N PRO A 15 -10.39 18.57 -3.13
CA PRO A 15 -10.31 17.26 -3.75
C PRO A 15 -8.85 16.77 -3.80
N PRO A 16 -8.62 15.46 -3.69
CA PRO A 16 -7.28 14.91 -3.67
C PRO A 16 -6.54 15.20 -4.97
N VAL A 17 -5.23 15.46 -4.89
CA VAL A 17 -4.43 15.72 -6.09
C VAL A 17 -4.19 14.42 -6.85
N LEU A 18 -4.72 14.37 -8.08
CA LEU A 18 -4.31 13.42 -9.10
C LEU A 18 -3.00 13.96 -9.68
N ALA A 19 -1.86 13.51 -9.15
CA ALA A 19 -0.57 13.84 -9.76
C ALA A 19 -0.53 13.26 -11.19
N ALA A 20 -0.54 14.13 -12.20
CA ALA A 20 -0.19 13.75 -13.56
C ALA A 20 1.34 13.79 -13.68
N PRO A 21 2.01 12.75 -14.19
CA PRO A 21 3.43 12.85 -14.47
C PRO A 21 3.66 13.69 -15.73
N SER A 22 4.49 14.74 -15.61
CA SER A 22 5.01 15.52 -16.73
C SER A 22 6.40 15.01 -17.14
N SER A 23 6.52 14.65 -18.43
CA SER A 23 7.73 14.26 -19.19
C SER A 23 8.47 12.97 -18.73
N GLU A 24 8.14 11.86 -19.38
CA GLU A 24 8.29 10.46 -18.89
C GLU A 24 9.50 9.65 -19.39
N ALA A 25 10.42 10.16 -20.21
CA ALA A 25 11.38 9.25 -20.87
C ALA A 25 12.78 9.16 -20.22
N THR A 26 13.30 10.25 -19.65
CA THR A 26 14.75 10.33 -19.33
C THR A 26 15.06 10.23 -17.83
N LEU A 27 14.11 10.59 -16.96
CA LEU A 27 14.28 10.47 -15.50
C LEU A 27 14.11 9.03 -14.97
N HIS A 28 13.30 8.20 -15.64
CA HIS A 28 12.97 6.86 -15.18
C HIS A 28 14.16 5.90 -15.15
N VAL A 29 15.15 6.08 -16.05
CA VAL A 29 16.31 5.19 -16.15
C VAL A 29 17.28 5.40 -14.98
N ALA A 30 17.49 6.64 -14.54
CA ALA A 30 18.38 6.94 -13.41
C ALA A 30 17.79 6.52 -12.05
N LEU A 31 16.46 6.62 -11.89
CA LEU A 31 15.73 6.15 -10.71
C LEU A 31 15.68 4.62 -10.60
N ALA A 32 15.64 3.92 -11.73
CA ALA A 32 15.57 2.46 -11.78
C ALA A 32 16.76 1.74 -11.12
N ASP A 33 17.97 2.31 -11.22
CA ASP A 33 19.18 1.71 -10.63
C ASP A 33 19.40 2.13 -9.15
N GLN A 34 18.82 3.25 -8.70
CA GLN A 34 18.89 3.68 -7.31
C GLN A 34 17.88 2.94 -6.40
N VAL A 35 16.70 2.62 -6.93
CA VAL A 35 15.63 1.92 -6.21
C VAL A 35 16.05 0.48 -5.81
N THR A 36 16.91 -0.17 -6.61
CA THR A 36 17.52 -1.47 -6.25
C THR A 36 18.47 -1.40 -5.04
N GLY A 37 19.06 -0.24 -4.75
CA GLY A 37 20.03 -0.08 -3.66
C GLY A 37 19.41 0.23 -2.29
N ALA A 38 18.25 0.88 -2.25
CA ALA A 38 17.72 1.45 -1.00
C ALA A 38 17.10 0.42 -0.04
N PHE A 39 16.61 -0.72 -0.54
CA PHE A 39 15.93 -1.75 0.27
C PHE A 39 16.73 -3.03 0.47
N SER A 40 17.94 -3.14 -0.09
CA SER A 40 18.84 -4.29 0.11
C SER A 40 19.82 -4.10 1.28
N VAL A 41 19.87 -2.90 1.88
CA VAL A 41 20.77 -2.55 2.98
C VAL A 41 19.93 -2.19 4.21
N GLY A 42 19.55 -3.22 4.97
CA GLY A 42 18.77 -3.09 6.20
C GLY A 42 18.54 -4.44 6.88
N PRO A 43 18.05 -4.46 8.13
CA PRO A 43 17.66 -5.71 8.79
C PRO A 43 16.57 -6.42 7.98
N ASN A 44 16.55 -7.76 8.03
CA ASN A 44 15.52 -8.54 7.36
C ASN A 44 14.13 -8.09 7.83
N PRO A 45 13.21 -7.69 6.92
CA PRO A 45 11.88 -7.19 7.31
C PRO A 45 11.08 -8.14 8.19
N TYR A 46 11.26 -9.45 8.00
CA TYR A 46 10.56 -10.45 8.80
C TYR A 46 11.07 -10.45 10.24
N ASP A 47 12.38 -10.34 10.45
CA ASP A 47 12.97 -10.25 11.79
C ASP A 47 12.48 -8.99 12.51
N VAL A 48 12.42 -7.84 11.80
CA VAL A 48 11.85 -6.59 12.35
C VAL A 48 10.39 -6.77 12.77
N ALA A 49 9.57 -7.43 11.95
CA ALA A 49 8.18 -7.71 12.31
C ALA A 49 8.10 -8.61 13.55
N ILE A 50 8.94 -9.64 13.65
CA ILE A 50 9.00 -10.51 14.82
C ILE A 50 9.43 -9.74 16.07
N GLU A 51 10.46 -8.89 15.99
CA GLU A 51 10.90 -8.04 17.10
C GLU A 51 9.78 -7.13 17.62
N GLN A 52 9.02 -6.51 16.71
CA GLN A 52 7.85 -5.70 17.08
C GLN A 52 6.76 -6.53 17.76
N PHE A 53 6.52 -7.75 17.26
CA PHE A 53 5.58 -8.68 17.89
C PHE A 53 6.03 -9.07 19.30
N GLU A 54 7.31 -9.43 19.49
CA GLU A 54 7.87 -9.76 20.81
C GLU A 54 7.79 -8.58 21.78
N ALA A 55 8.09 -7.36 21.29
CA ALA A 55 8.02 -6.15 22.10
C ALA A 55 6.60 -5.86 22.62
N ALA A 56 5.56 -6.34 21.92
CA ALA A 56 4.17 -6.19 22.34
C ALA A 56 3.75 -7.24 23.39
N LEU A 57 4.39 -8.41 23.44
CA LEU A 57 3.97 -9.54 24.30
C LEU A 57 3.86 -9.20 25.80
N PRO A 58 4.77 -8.41 26.42
CA PRO A 58 4.65 -8.04 27.83
C PRO A 58 3.36 -7.31 28.20
N TYR A 59 2.73 -6.64 27.22
CA TYR A 59 1.50 -5.89 27.41
C TYR A 59 0.24 -6.73 27.18
N LEU A 60 0.38 -7.98 26.73
CA LEU A 60 -0.72 -8.83 26.30
C LEU A 60 -0.82 -10.09 27.17
N LYS A 61 -2.02 -10.39 27.67
CA LYS A 61 -2.29 -11.62 28.43
C LYS A 61 -2.63 -12.78 27.49
N LEU A 62 -1.68 -13.20 26.66
CA LEU A 62 -1.88 -14.27 25.67
C LEU A 62 -1.41 -15.63 26.19
N LYS A 63 -2.14 -16.68 25.81
CA LYS A 63 -1.70 -18.07 26.00
C LYS A 63 -0.58 -18.38 25.01
N ARG A 64 0.39 -19.22 25.41
CA ARG A 64 1.53 -19.63 24.56
C ARG A 64 1.11 -20.12 23.17
N GLY A 65 0.05 -20.94 23.07
CA GLY A 65 -0.44 -21.42 21.78
C GLY A 65 -0.92 -20.31 20.83
N ILE A 66 -1.46 -19.21 21.36
CA ILE A 66 -1.85 -18.04 20.56
C ILE A 66 -0.59 -17.32 20.08
N ILE A 67 0.39 -17.13 20.97
CA ILE A 67 1.67 -16.49 20.62
C ILE A 67 2.35 -17.26 19.49
N ASP A 68 2.47 -18.59 19.62
CA ASP A 68 3.11 -19.45 18.63
C ASP A 68 2.35 -19.44 17.29
N PHE A 69 1.02 -19.37 17.34
CA PHE A 69 0.15 -19.28 16.17
C PHE A 69 0.31 -17.93 15.45
N THR A 70 0.27 -16.80 16.16
CA THR A 70 0.34 -15.46 15.55
C THR A 70 1.75 -15.01 15.19
N ARG A 71 2.78 -15.76 15.62
CA ARG A 71 4.18 -15.50 15.25
C ARG A 71 4.49 -15.89 13.80
N LYS A 72 3.68 -16.76 13.18
CA LYS A 72 3.98 -17.34 11.86
C LYS A 72 2.86 -17.04 10.88
N ALA A 73 3.24 -16.85 9.62
CA ALA A 73 2.26 -16.81 8.55
C ALA A 73 1.57 -18.17 8.37
N LYS A 74 0.25 -18.16 8.23
CA LYS A 74 -0.57 -19.36 8.00
C LYS A 74 -0.15 -20.13 6.76
N ARG A 75 0.13 -19.43 5.65
CA ARG A 75 0.59 -20.03 4.39
C ARG A 75 1.33 -19.02 3.51
N ALA A 76 2.22 -19.53 2.67
CA ALA A 76 2.86 -18.78 1.60
C ALA A 76 2.79 -19.60 0.31
N LEU A 77 2.39 -18.94 -0.77
CA LEU A 77 2.42 -19.48 -2.12
C LEU A 77 3.52 -18.75 -2.90
N ILE A 78 4.44 -19.52 -3.47
CA ILE A 78 5.47 -19.04 -4.40
C ILE A 78 5.09 -19.57 -5.77
N VAL A 79 5.08 -18.70 -6.77
CA VAL A 79 4.74 -19.02 -8.16
C VAL A 79 5.89 -18.63 -9.06
N SER A 80 6.14 -19.44 -10.08
CA SER A 80 7.11 -19.13 -11.13
C SER A 80 6.40 -19.26 -12.46
N PHE A 81 6.42 -18.20 -13.27
CA PHE A 81 5.68 -18.17 -14.52
C PHE A 81 6.47 -17.55 -15.68
N PRO A 82 6.40 -18.16 -16.87
CA PRO A 82 6.97 -17.59 -18.07
C PRO A 82 6.06 -16.49 -18.63
N LEU A 83 6.68 -15.43 -19.12
CA LEU A 83 6.06 -14.34 -19.85
C LEU A 83 6.75 -14.21 -21.21
N ARG A 84 5.96 -14.13 -22.28
CA ARG A 84 6.48 -13.75 -23.59
C ARG A 84 6.59 -12.22 -23.66
N MET A 85 7.81 -11.75 -23.90
CA MET A 85 8.16 -10.34 -24.03
C MET A 85 7.75 -9.83 -25.42
N ASP A 86 7.66 -8.51 -25.58
CA ASP A 86 7.28 -7.88 -26.85
C ASP A 86 8.34 -8.11 -27.96
N ASP A 87 9.61 -8.34 -27.59
CA ASP A 87 10.68 -8.73 -28.53
C ASP A 87 10.63 -10.22 -28.96
N GLY A 88 9.67 -10.97 -28.42
CA GLY A 88 9.47 -12.40 -28.69
C GLY A 88 10.25 -13.34 -27.78
N SER A 89 11.16 -12.85 -26.94
CA SER A 89 11.86 -13.64 -25.92
C SER A 89 10.89 -14.11 -24.82
N VAL A 90 11.33 -15.06 -24.01
CA VAL A 90 10.58 -15.55 -22.84
C VAL A 90 11.41 -15.29 -21.59
N GLN A 91 10.82 -14.59 -20.63
CA GLN A 91 11.40 -14.36 -19.31
C GLN A 91 10.55 -15.05 -18.25
N VAL A 92 11.20 -15.64 -17.24
CA VAL A 92 10.51 -16.25 -16.10
C VAL A 92 10.55 -15.29 -14.92
N PHE A 93 9.40 -15.08 -14.31
CA PHE A 93 9.25 -14.24 -13.12
C PHE A 93 8.89 -15.09 -11.91
N GLU A 94 9.31 -14.64 -10.74
CA GLU A 94 8.93 -15.22 -9.46
C GLU A 94 7.96 -14.28 -8.74
N GLY A 95 6.86 -14.84 -8.25
CA GLY A 95 5.82 -14.14 -7.52
C GLY A 95 5.48 -14.83 -6.21
N TYR A 96 4.87 -14.06 -5.31
CA TYR A 96 4.58 -14.46 -3.95
C TYR A 96 3.17 -14.04 -3.56
N ARG A 97 2.46 -14.87 -2.79
CA ARG A 97 1.26 -14.47 -2.04
C ARG A 97 1.26 -15.14 -0.67
N VAL A 98 1.33 -14.33 0.38
CA VAL A 98 1.45 -14.78 1.77
C VAL A 98 0.20 -14.38 2.54
N HIS A 99 -0.38 -15.33 3.28
CA HIS A 99 -1.50 -15.08 4.19
C HIS A 99 -0.98 -15.26 5.60
N HIS A 100 -0.99 -14.19 6.39
CA HIS A 100 -0.52 -14.27 7.77
C HIS A 100 -1.58 -14.89 8.68
N ASN A 101 -2.76 -14.30 8.74
CA ASN A 101 -3.84 -14.76 9.61
C ASN A 101 -5.18 -14.63 8.89
N THR A 102 -6.02 -15.67 8.92
CA THR A 102 -7.35 -15.71 8.29
C THR A 102 -8.47 -15.85 9.32
N VAL A 103 -8.17 -15.72 10.62
CA VAL A 103 -9.15 -15.92 11.69
C VAL A 103 -10.16 -14.76 11.77
N PRO A 104 -9.78 -13.48 11.65
CA PRO A 104 -10.74 -12.38 11.72
C PRO A 104 -11.71 -12.30 10.55
N GLY A 105 -11.35 -12.90 9.40
CA GLY A 105 -12.12 -12.82 8.16
C GLY A 105 -11.23 -13.10 6.93
N PRO A 106 -11.68 -12.73 5.71
CA PRO A 106 -10.87 -12.83 4.51
C PRO A 106 -9.57 -12.04 4.65
N THR A 107 -8.51 -12.47 3.97
CA THR A 107 -7.25 -11.74 4.00
C THR A 107 -7.31 -10.57 3.04
N HIS A 108 -6.68 -9.45 3.44
CA HIS A 108 -6.52 -8.28 2.60
C HIS A 108 -5.06 -7.86 2.55
N GLY A 109 -4.57 -7.52 1.36
CA GLY A 109 -3.16 -7.24 1.16
C GLY A 109 -2.79 -6.77 -0.24
N GLY A 110 -1.86 -5.82 -0.28
CA GLY A 110 -1.35 -5.24 -1.51
C GLY A 110 -0.56 -6.21 -2.40
N ILE A 111 -0.41 -5.86 -3.68
CA ILE A 111 0.50 -6.49 -4.64
C ILE A 111 1.63 -5.51 -4.97
N ARG A 112 2.88 -5.90 -4.72
CA ARG A 112 4.07 -5.08 -4.98
C ARG A 112 4.84 -5.55 -6.21
N TYR A 113 5.26 -4.62 -7.07
CA TYR A 113 6.19 -4.90 -8.16
C TYR A 113 7.52 -4.21 -7.92
N HIS A 114 8.52 -4.98 -7.50
CA HIS A 114 9.84 -4.45 -7.23
C HIS A 114 10.91 -5.55 -7.35
N PRO A 115 12.11 -5.28 -7.90
CA PRO A 115 13.15 -6.30 -8.08
C PRO A 115 13.63 -6.93 -6.77
N GLY A 116 13.51 -6.22 -5.64
CA GLY A 116 13.87 -6.71 -4.31
C GLY A 116 12.81 -7.57 -3.61
N VAL A 117 11.62 -7.78 -4.22
CA VAL A 117 10.56 -8.60 -3.62
C VAL A 117 11.09 -10.00 -3.32
N ASN A 118 10.92 -10.43 -2.07
CA ASN A 118 11.28 -11.77 -1.60
C ASN A 118 10.27 -12.27 -0.56
N LEU A 119 10.38 -13.55 -0.21
CA LEU A 119 9.43 -14.20 0.71
C LEU A 119 9.36 -13.56 2.10
N ASP A 120 10.50 -13.14 2.66
CA ASP A 120 10.53 -12.60 4.02
C ASP A 120 9.92 -11.21 4.10
N GLU A 121 10.17 -10.37 3.09
CA GLU A 121 9.46 -9.09 2.93
C GLU A 121 7.93 -9.31 2.86
N MET A 122 7.47 -10.29 2.08
CA MET A 122 6.04 -10.59 1.97
C MET A 122 5.44 -11.14 3.26
N ARG A 123 6.21 -11.92 4.04
CA ARG A 123 5.77 -12.38 5.38
C ARG A 123 5.60 -11.20 6.33
N ALA A 124 6.59 -10.31 6.40
CA ALA A 124 6.55 -9.12 7.24
C ALA A 124 5.34 -8.23 6.90
N MET A 125 5.13 -7.97 5.60
CA MET A 125 4.01 -7.15 5.14
C MET A 125 2.65 -7.80 5.46
N ALA A 126 2.50 -9.12 5.31
CA ALA A 126 1.27 -9.82 5.65
C ALA A 126 0.98 -9.76 7.17
N MET A 127 2.03 -9.83 8.00
CA MET A 127 1.93 -9.64 9.45
C MET A 127 1.43 -8.24 9.79
N TRP A 128 2.08 -7.20 9.26
CA TRP A 128 1.68 -5.81 9.46
C TRP A 128 0.26 -5.53 8.97
N ASN A 129 -0.17 -6.12 7.85
CA ASN A 129 -1.54 -5.97 7.38
C ASN A 129 -2.57 -6.60 8.33
N THR A 130 -2.23 -7.70 9.01
CA THR A 130 -3.09 -8.29 10.04
C THR A 130 -3.25 -7.34 11.23
N TRP A 131 -2.14 -6.81 11.74
CA TRP A 131 -2.18 -5.91 12.89
C TRP A 131 -2.83 -4.58 12.55
N LYS A 132 -2.54 -4.03 11.38
CA LYS A 132 -3.16 -2.82 10.86
C LYS A 132 -4.68 -2.95 10.84
N ALA A 133 -5.22 -4.02 10.22
CA ALA A 133 -6.66 -4.28 10.19
C ALA A 133 -7.25 -4.43 11.59
N SER A 134 -6.53 -5.11 12.49
CA SER A 134 -6.96 -5.34 13.87
C SER A 134 -7.00 -4.04 14.69
N VAL A 135 -6.01 -3.15 14.54
CA VAL A 135 -5.93 -1.86 15.25
C VAL A 135 -7.09 -0.94 14.89
N VAL A 136 -7.52 -0.94 13.62
CA VAL A 136 -8.67 -0.15 13.16
C VAL A 136 -10.00 -0.93 13.21
N ASN A 137 -10.00 -2.12 13.81
CA ASN A 137 -11.17 -2.97 14.03
C ASN A 137 -11.99 -3.28 12.76
N ILE A 138 -11.29 -3.63 11.66
CA ILE A 138 -11.91 -4.10 10.42
C ILE A 138 -11.76 -5.63 10.35
N PRO A 139 -12.80 -6.40 9.94
CA PRO A 139 -12.80 -7.86 9.97
C PRO A 139 -11.99 -8.47 8.82
N PHE A 140 -10.73 -8.08 8.69
CA PHE A 140 -9.78 -8.64 7.75
C PHE A 140 -8.64 -9.34 8.46
N GLY A 141 -8.26 -10.48 7.89
CA GLY A 141 -6.92 -11.02 8.03
C GLY A 141 -5.89 -10.20 7.26
N GLY A 142 -4.61 -10.52 7.42
CA GLY A 142 -3.54 -9.89 6.64
C GLY A 142 -2.98 -10.81 5.56
N ALA A 143 -2.81 -10.26 4.37
CA ALA A 143 -2.02 -10.84 3.30
C ALA A 143 -1.02 -9.82 2.73
N ALA A 144 -0.08 -10.31 1.93
CA ALA A 144 0.75 -9.49 1.04
C ALA A 144 1.17 -10.34 -0.14
N GLY A 145 1.37 -9.72 -1.29
CA GLY A 145 1.93 -10.40 -2.46
C GLY A 145 2.79 -9.46 -3.28
N GLY A 146 3.49 -10.04 -4.23
CA GLY A 146 4.31 -9.27 -5.15
C GLY A 146 5.04 -10.13 -6.15
N VAL A 147 5.67 -9.47 -7.11
CA VAL A 147 6.50 -10.10 -8.14
C VAL A 147 7.87 -9.43 -8.12
N ALA A 148 8.93 -10.24 -8.16
CA ALA A 148 10.31 -9.78 -8.26
C ALA A 148 10.59 -9.25 -9.67
N VAL A 149 10.19 -7.99 -9.93
CA VAL A 149 10.28 -7.35 -11.24
C VAL A 149 10.51 -5.86 -11.13
N ASN A 150 11.27 -5.29 -12.07
CA ASN A 150 11.32 -3.85 -12.27
C ASN A 150 10.25 -3.45 -13.31
N PRO A 151 9.10 -2.88 -12.90
CA PRO A 151 8.02 -2.57 -13.82
C PRO A 151 8.37 -1.47 -14.82
N PHE A 152 9.37 -0.63 -14.52
CA PHE A 152 9.84 0.43 -15.43
C PHE A 152 10.65 -0.10 -16.62
N ARG A 153 11.02 -1.39 -16.60
CA ARG A 153 11.66 -2.07 -17.73
C ARG A 153 10.67 -2.83 -18.60
N LEU A 154 9.37 -2.78 -18.29
CA LEU A 154 8.33 -3.45 -19.05
C LEU A 154 7.52 -2.43 -19.85
N THR A 155 7.10 -2.82 -21.05
CA THR A 155 6.05 -2.07 -21.76
C THR A 155 4.72 -2.20 -21.02
N PRO A 156 3.76 -1.27 -21.22
CA PRO A 156 2.43 -1.41 -20.63
C PRO A 156 1.73 -2.74 -20.95
N ARG A 157 1.97 -3.30 -22.15
CA ARG A 157 1.42 -4.59 -22.56
C ARG A 157 2.10 -5.76 -21.85
N GLU A 158 3.41 -5.70 -21.65
CA GLU A 158 4.14 -6.69 -20.87
C GLU A 158 3.71 -6.67 -19.41
N LEU A 159 3.54 -5.48 -18.83
CA LEU A 159 3.03 -5.31 -17.48
C LEU A 159 1.63 -5.89 -17.33
N GLU A 160 0.72 -5.62 -18.27
CA GLU A 160 -0.61 -6.24 -18.29
C GLU A 160 -0.51 -7.77 -18.32
N ARG A 161 0.27 -8.35 -19.24
CA ARG A 161 0.42 -9.81 -19.33
C ARG A 161 1.05 -10.40 -18.07
N LEU A 162 2.01 -9.71 -17.46
CA LEU A 162 2.62 -10.10 -16.18
C LEU A 162 1.58 -10.13 -15.07
N THR A 163 0.79 -9.07 -14.92
CA THR A 163 -0.27 -8.99 -13.91
C THR A 163 -1.30 -10.10 -14.11
N ARG A 164 -1.80 -10.29 -15.33
CA ARG A 164 -2.79 -11.33 -15.64
C ARG A 164 -2.25 -12.73 -15.32
N ARG A 165 -1.00 -13.01 -15.68
CA ARG A 165 -0.40 -14.32 -15.41
C ARG A 165 -0.18 -14.54 -13.92
N TYR A 166 0.39 -13.57 -13.21
CA TYR A 166 0.56 -13.64 -11.76
C TYR A 166 -0.77 -13.87 -11.03
N ILE A 167 -1.82 -13.10 -11.38
CA ILE A 167 -3.15 -13.23 -10.79
C ILE A 167 -3.76 -14.60 -11.06
N THR A 168 -3.55 -15.15 -12.26
CA THR A 168 -4.00 -16.51 -12.60
C THR A 168 -3.34 -17.55 -11.69
N ASP A 169 -2.02 -17.45 -11.48
CA ASP A 169 -1.28 -18.42 -10.68
C ASP A 169 -1.62 -18.34 -9.18
N ILE A 170 -1.97 -17.15 -8.66
CA ILE A 170 -2.42 -17.01 -7.26
C ILE A 170 -3.94 -17.16 -7.10
N SER A 171 -4.70 -17.32 -8.19
CA SER A 171 -6.16 -17.42 -8.18
C SER A 171 -6.76 -18.51 -7.27
N PRO A 172 -6.09 -19.64 -6.96
CA PRO A 172 -6.61 -20.60 -5.99
C PRO A 172 -6.79 -20.03 -4.57
N LEU A 173 -6.11 -18.91 -4.26
CA LEU A 173 -6.22 -18.22 -2.98
C LEU A 173 -7.28 -17.10 -3.00
N LEU A 174 -7.57 -16.56 -4.18
CA LEU A 174 -8.38 -15.36 -4.35
C LEU A 174 -9.88 -15.66 -4.26
N GLY A 175 -10.59 -14.81 -3.52
CA GLY A 175 -12.05 -14.84 -3.42
C GLY A 175 -12.55 -13.69 -2.55
N PRO A 176 -13.77 -13.15 -2.79
CA PRO A 176 -14.35 -12.11 -1.94
C PRO A 176 -14.39 -12.49 -0.45
N GLU A 177 -14.64 -13.78 -0.17
CA GLU A 177 -14.69 -14.35 1.18
C GLU A 177 -13.39 -15.05 1.58
N ALA A 178 -12.32 -14.93 0.79
CA ALA A 178 -11.06 -15.63 1.00
C ALA A 178 -9.85 -14.69 1.06
N ASP A 179 -9.52 -14.04 -0.06
CA ASP A 179 -8.39 -13.15 -0.19
C ASP A 179 -8.65 -12.08 -1.25
N ILE A 180 -8.42 -10.83 -0.84
CA ILE A 180 -8.72 -9.62 -1.60
C ILE A 180 -7.40 -8.87 -1.82
N VAL A 181 -7.10 -8.56 -3.08
CA VAL A 181 -5.87 -7.85 -3.46
C VAL A 181 -6.07 -6.34 -3.44
N ALA A 182 -4.99 -5.59 -3.30
CA ALA A 182 -4.99 -4.14 -3.33
C ALA A 182 -3.73 -3.61 -4.04
N PRO A 183 -3.67 -2.31 -4.38
CA PRO A 183 -2.44 -1.68 -4.80
C PRO A 183 -1.40 -1.63 -3.68
N ASP A 184 -0.13 -1.64 -4.06
CA ASP A 184 1.05 -1.39 -3.23
C ASP A 184 2.12 -0.68 -4.09
N LEU A 185 3.39 -0.76 -3.71
CA LEU A 185 4.49 -0.14 -4.46
C LEU A 185 4.52 -0.61 -5.92
N ASN A 186 4.50 0.37 -6.82
CA ASN A 186 4.47 0.24 -8.27
C ASN A 186 3.29 -0.56 -8.84
N THR A 187 2.17 -0.63 -8.11
CA THR A 187 0.88 -1.06 -8.64
C THR A 187 -0.19 -0.03 -8.30
N ASP A 188 -1.27 -0.05 -9.06
CA ASP A 188 -2.24 1.03 -9.09
C ASP A 188 -3.65 0.54 -9.50
N GLU A 189 -4.53 1.50 -9.81
CA GLU A 189 -5.89 1.25 -10.25
C GLU A 189 -5.95 0.41 -11.53
N GLN A 190 -5.03 0.65 -12.47
CA GLN A 190 -4.96 -0.12 -13.70
C GLN A 190 -4.57 -1.58 -13.43
N THR A 191 -3.61 -1.79 -12.53
CA THR A 191 -3.19 -3.13 -12.11
C THR A 191 -4.35 -3.89 -11.44
N MET A 192 -5.13 -3.21 -10.59
CA MET A 192 -6.29 -3.80 -9.93
C MET A 192 -7.45 -4.07 -10.89
N ALA A 193 -7.61 -3.24 -11.93
CA ALA A 193 -8.57 -3.49 -13.00
C ALA A 193 -8.23 -4.80 -13.74
N TRP A 194 -6.96 -5.01 -14.12
CA TRP A 194 -6.52 -6.26 -14.74
C TRP A 194 -6.68 -7.46 -13.82
N ALA A 195 -6.41 -7.31 -12.52
CA ALA A 195 -6.61 -8.38 -11.55
C ALA A 195 -8.09 -8.79 -11.45
N MET A 196 -8.99 -7.80 -11.33
CA MET A 196 -10.43 -8.03 -11.28
C MET A 196 -10.96 -8.68 -12.56
N ASP A 197 -10.53 -8.18 -13.72
CA ASP A 197 -10.93 -8.70 -15.02
C ASP A 197 -10.47 -10.16 -15.21
N THR A 198 -9.21 -10.45 -14.88
CA THR A 198 -8.63 -11.82 -14.99
C THR A 198 -9.45 -12.84 -14.20
N ILE A 199 -9.80 -12.52 -12.95
CA ILE A 199 -10.59 -13.44 -12.12
C ILE A 199 -12.04 -13.50 -12.61
N SER A 200 -12.62 -12.38 -13.01
CA SER A 200 -13.99 -12.35 -13.52
C SER A 200 -14.16 -13.21 -14.77
N MET A 201 -13.20 -13.14 -15.71
CA MET A 201 -13.17 -13.96 -16.91
C MET A 201 -12.99 -15.45 -16.58
N ALA A 202 -12.10 -15.78 -15.65
CA ALA A 202 -11.91 -17.17 -15.22
C ALA A 202 -13.14 -17.76 -14.51
N ARG A 203 -13.94 -16.92 -13.83
CA ARG A 203 -15.18 -17.33 -13.13
C ARG A 203 -16.41 -17.33 -14.03
N GLY A 204 -16.36 -16.67 -15.19
CA GLY A 204 -17.49 -16.54 -16.11
C GLY A 204 -18.53 -15.48 -15.69
N HIS A 205 -18.24 -14.67 -14.67
CA HIS A 205 -19.07 -13.54 -14.26
C HIS A 205 -18.25 -12.48 -13.54
N SER A 206 -18.76 -11.25 -13.44
CA SER A 206 -18.08 -10.14 -12.75
C SER A 206 -17.90 -10.44 -11.26
N VAL A 207 -16.67 -10.29 -10.74
CA VAL A 207 -16.32 -10.44 -9.32
C VAL A 207 -15.54 -9.21 -8.83
N ALA A 208 -16.24 -8.07 -8.76
CA ALA A 208 -15.62 -6.79 -8.41
C ALA A 208 -14.94 -6.77 -7.03
N ALA A 209 -15.41 -7.58 -6.09
CA ALA A 209 -14.90 -7.63 -4.71
C ALA A 209 -13.55 -8.34 -4.56
N ILE A 210 -12.97 -8.87 -5.64
CA ILE A 210 -11.66 -9.55 -5.59
C ILE A 210 -10.48 -8.58 -5.39
N ALA A 211 -10.69 -7.30 -5.71
CA ALA A 211 -9.67 -6.26 -5.59
C ALA A 211 -10.26 -4.97 -5.04
N THR A 212 -9.56 -4.30 -4.12
CA THR A 212 -9.78 -2.89 -3.77
C THR A 212 -8.85 -1.99 -4.59
N GLY A 213 -8.98 -0.66 -4.55
CA GLY A 213 -8.12 0.20 -5.36
C GLY A 213 -8.36 0.11 -6.84
N LYS A 214 -9.60 -0.20 -7.26
CA LYS A 214 -10.01 -0.22 -8.67
C LYS A 214 -10.47 1.17 -9.11
N PRO A 215 -10.53 1.46 -10.42
CA PRO A 215 -11.23 2.64 -10.93
C PRO A 215 -12.69 2.65 -10.48
N VAL A 216 -13.23 3.84 -10.18
CA VAL A 216 -14.62 4.03 -9.76
C VAL A 216 -15.61 3.42 -10.76
N LEU A 217 -15.31 3.50 -12.05
CA LEU A 217 -16.14 2.97 -13.13
C LEU A 217 -16.42 1.46 -13.02
N ILE A 218 -15.52 0.70 -12.40
CA ILE A 218 -15.63 -0.77 -12.25
C ILE A 218 -15.80 -1.20 -10.78
N GLY A 219 -16.37 -0.34 -9.95
CA GLY A 219 -16.65 -0.63 -8.53
C GLY A 219 -15.49 -0.30 -7.60
N GLY A 220 -14.71 0.73 -7.93
CA GLY A 220 -13.79 1.41 -7.03
C GLY A 220 -14.50 2.34 -6.04
N THR A 221 -13.83 2.67 -4.93
CA THR A 221 -14.39 3.53 -3.89
C THR A 221 -14.09 4.99 -4.19
N ARG A 222 -15.12 5.85 -4.17
CA ARG A 222 -14.93 7.31 -4.30
C ARG A 222 -14.16 7.86 -3.11
N GLY A 223 -13.22 8.77 -3.36
CA GLY A 223 -12.38 9.35 -2.31
C GLY A 223 -11.29 8.41 -1.80
N GLU A 224 -11.03 7.28 -2.47
CA GLU A 224 -9.89 6.42 -2.15
C GLU A 224 -8.55 7.15 -2.36
N VAL A 225 -8.43 7.90 -3.46
CA VAL A 225 -7.30 8.80 -3.69
C VAL A 225 -7.26 9.85 -2.57
N GLY A 226 -6.12 10.00 -1.91
CA GLY A 226 -5.95 10.93 -0.79
C GLY A 226 -6.44 10.44 0.57
N SER A 227 -7.18 9.32 0.64
CA SER A 227 -7.71 8.79 1.91
C SER A 227 -6.64 8.54 2.98
N ILE A 228 -5.47 8.05 2.59
CA ILE A 228 -4.34 7.84 3.51
C ILE A 228 -3.81 9.18 4.04
N GLY A 229 -3.68 10.19 3.17
CA GLY A 229 -3.27 11.54 3.57
C GLY A 229 -4.27 12.17 4.53
N LEU A 230 -5.57 12.02 4.25
CA LEU A 230 -6.64 12.49 5.12
C LEU A 230 -6.63 11.79 6.49
N GLY A 231 -6.44 10.46 6.49
CA GLY A 231 -6.32 9.67 7.72
C GLY A 231 -5.12 10.11 8.56
N LEU A 232 -3.97 10.39 7.92
CA LEU A 232 -2.80 10.94 8.59
C LEU A 232 -3.11 12.28 9.24
N THR A 233 -3.82 13.18 8.53
CA THR A 233 -4.26 14.46 9.08
C THR A 233 -5.16 14.29 10.31
N PHE A 234 -6.07 13.31 10.33
CA PHE A 234 -6.90 13.04 11.51
C PHE A 234 -6.07 12.59 12.72
N VAL A 235 -5.10 11.70 12.50
CA VAL A 235 -4.21 11.22 13.58
C VAL A 235 -3.33 12.35 14.10
N ILE A 236 -2.72 13.15 13.22
CA ILE A 236 -1.88 14.30 13.60
C ILE A 236 -2.70 15.32 14.38
N ARG A 237 -3.89 15.71 13.89
CA ARG A 237 -4.77 16.65 14.59
C ARG A 237 -5.06 16.15 16.01
N ARG A 238 -5.43 14.87 16.14
CA ARG A 238 -5.74 14.31 17.45
C ARG A 238 -4.54 14.27 18.39
N ALA A 239 -3.36 13.93 17.88
CA ALA A 239 -2.13 13.94 18.65
C ALA A 239 -1.76 15.34 19.16
N ILE A 240 -1.89 16.36 18.29
CA ILE A 240 -1.64 17.77 18.62
C ILE A 240 -2.62 18.27 19.68
N GLU A 241 -3.91 17.93 19.58
CA GLU A 241 -4.92 18.24 20.60
C GLU A 241 -4.59 17.61 21.97
N MET A 242 -4.13 16.35 21.98
CA MET A 242 -3.72 15.66 23.21
C MET A 242 -2.52 16.32 23.90
N LEU A 243 -1.71 17.07 23.15
CA LEU A 243 -0.61 17.88 23.67
C LEU A 243 -1.05 19.30 24.06
N GLY A 244 -2.35 19.61 24.02
CA GLY A 244 -2.90 20.94 24.33
C GLY A 244 -2.56 22.00 23.28
N ARG A 245 -2.27 21.59 22.05
CA ARG A 245 -1.90 22.46 20.92
C ARG A 245 -2.97 22.42 19.82
N THR A 246 -2.85 23.31 18.84
CA THR A 246 -3.71 23.38 17.65
C THR A 246 -2.85 23.30 16.38
N LEU A 247 -3.47 22.90 15.26
CA LEU A 247 -2.79 22.90 13.95
C LEU A 247 -2.67 24.30 13.34
N GLU A 248 -3.54 25.22 13.74
CA GLU A 248 -3.56 26.58 13.23
C GLU A 248 -2.23 27.30 13.56
N GLY A 249 -1.51 27.73 12.53
CA GLY A 249 -0.20 28.35 12.62
C GLY A 249 0.97 27.39 12.86
N ALA A 250 0.72 26.09 13.04
CA ALA A 250 1.77 25.09 13.22
C ALA A 250 2.59 24.91 11.94
N THR A 251 3.91 24.73 12.07
CA THR A 251 4.79 24.47 10.93
C THR A 251 4.97 22.97 10.70
N VAL A 252 4.89 22.54 9.44
CA VAL A 252 4.96 21.13 9.03
C VAL A 252 6.11 20.92 8.05
N ALA A 253 6.85 19.82 8.24
CA ALA A 253 7.82 19.30 7.28
C ALA A 253 7.36 17.93 6.81
N VAL A 254 7.32 17.70 5.49
CA VAL A 254 6.83 16.45 4.87
C VAL A 254 7.97 15.74 4.14
N GLN A 255 8.35 14.56 4.61
CA GLN A 255 9.27 13.69 3.89
C GLN A 255 8.50 12.72 2.99
N GLY A 256 8.80 12.71 1.71
CA GLY A 256 8.15 11.91 0.68
C GLY A 256 6.91 12.59 0.10
N PHE A 257 7.10 13.41 -0.93
CA PHE A 257 6.02 14.19 -1.56
C PHE A 257 5.24 13.46 -2.67
N GLY A 258 5.02 12.15 -2.50
CA GLY A 258 4.20 11.33 -3.41
C GLY A 258 2.69 11.43 -3.11
N ARG A 259 1.91 10.42 -3.55
CA ARG A 259 0.45 10.36 -3.32
C ARG A 259 0.03 10.60 -1.87
N VAL A 260 0.75 10.08 -0.88
CA VAL A 260 0.40 10.24 0.54
C VAL A 260 0.81 11.61 1.08
N GLY A 261 2.09 11.97 0.93
CA GLY A 261 2.65 13.20 1.51
C GLY A 261 2.05 14.48 0.93
N SER A 262 1.83 14.54 -0.39
CA SER A 262 1.20 15.71 -1.03
C SER A 262 -0.24 15.94 -0.56
N ASN A 263 -1.06 14.88 -0.49
CA ASN A 263 -2.42 14.99 0.03
C ASN A 263 -2.44 15.35 1.53
N ALA A 264 -1.55 14.76 2.34
CA ALA A 264 -1.43 15.12 3.75
C ALA A 264 -1.04 16.60 3.94
N ALA A 265 -0.08 17.10 3.14
CA ALA A 265 0.33 18.51 3.15
C ALA A 265 -0.86 19.45 2.90
N LEU A 266 -1.64 19.18 1.85
CA LEU A 266 -2.84 19.97 1.52
C LEU A 266 -3.90 19.92 2.61
N TYR A 267 -4.19 18.75 3.16
CA TYR A 267 -5.19 18.64 4.23
C TYR A 267 -4.72 19.33 5.53
N LEU A 268 -3.42 19.33 5.82
CA LEU A 268 -2.89 20.05 6.97
C LEU A 268 -2.95 21.57 6.75
N GLU A 269 -2.68 22.04 5.53
CA GLU A 269 -2.82 23.44 5.14
C GLU A 269 -4.28 23.92 5.24
N ASP A 270 -5.24 23.13 4.75
CA ASP A 270 -6.68 23.38 4.89
C ASP A 270 -7.13 23.52 6.37
N LEU A 271 -6.35 22.96 7.31
CA LEU A 271 -6.56 23.09 8.77
C LEU A 271 -5.74 24.21 9.41
N GLY A 272 -5.13 25.08 8.60
CA GLY A 272 -4.38 26.25 9.05
C GLY A 272 -2.92 25.98 9.42
N ALA A 273 -2.40 24.78 9.19
CA ALA A 273 -0.97 24.53 9.31
C ALA A 273 -0.21 25.15 8.12
N ARG A 274 1.09 25.37 8.29
CA ARG A 274 1.97 25.89 7.25
C ARG A 274 3.04 24.87 6.92
N VAL A 275 2.97 24.32 5.72
CA VAL A 275 3.99 23.40 5.21
C VAL A 275 5.23 24.22 4.82
N ILE A 276 6.33 24.07 5.57
CA ILE A 276 7.55 24.86 5.38
C ILE A 276 8.66 24.07 4.69
N ALA A 277 8.57 22.74 4.66
CA ALA A 277 9.56 21.89 4.04
C ALA A 277 8.91 20.66 3.40
N ILE A 278 9.40 20.28 2.23
CA ILE A 278 9.07 19.01 1.57
C ILE A 278 10.34 18.33 1.07
N SER A 279 10.36 17.02 1.00
CA SER A 279 11.44 16.27 0.33
C SER A 279 10.96 15.04 -0.42
N ASP A 280 11.76 14.62 -1.39
CA ASP A 280 11.64 13.37 -2.12
C ASP A 280 13.04 12.79 -2.42
N VAL A 281 13.09 11.79 -3.31
CA VAL A 281 14.35 11.15 -3.73
C VAL A 281 15.29 12.09 -4.50
N GLY A 282 14.76 13.17 -5.09
CA GLY A 282 15.52 14.16 -5.86
C GLY A 282 16.06 15.32 -5.01
N GLY A 283 15.56 15.52 -3.79
CA GLY A 283 16.04 16.57 -2.89
C GLY A 283 14.94 17.11 -1.98
N GLY A 284 15.04 18.37 -1.59
CA GLY A 284 14.01 19.02 -0.77
C GLY A 284 13.93 20.52 -1.00
N ALA A 285 12.75 21.06 -0.73
CA ALA A 285 12.47 22.49 -0.75
C ALA A 285 12.15 22.96 0.67
N TYR A 286 12.62 24.16 1.01
CA TYR A 286 12.36 24.80 2.29
C TYR A 286 12.02 26.28 2.07
N ALA A 287 10.88 26.69 2.62
CA ALA A 287 10.44 28.08 2.60
C ALA A 287 9.86 28.44 3.98
N PRO A 288 10.53 29.31 4.77
CA PRO A 288 10.04 29.73 6.07
C PRO A 288 8.63 30.34 6.04
N GLY A 289 8.28 30.98 4.91
CA GLY A 289 6.96 31.58 4.67
C GLY A 289 5.85 30.59 4.37
N GLY A 290 6.18 29.32 4.09
CA GLY A 290 5.26 28.32 3.56
C GLY A 290 5.58 27.96 2.10
N LEU A 291 5.20 26.76 1.71
CA LEU A 291 5.22 26.23 0.35
C LEU A 291 3.76 26.16 -0.14
N ASP A 292 3.51 26.61 -1.37
CA ASP A 292 2.22 26.48 -2.09
C ASP A 292 2.22 25.17 -2.91
#